data_AF-A0AAW0GLZ8-F1
#
_entry.id   AF-A0AAW0GLZ8-F1
#
_cell.length_a   1.000
_cell.length_b   1.000
_cell.length_c   1.000
_cell.angle_alpha   90.00
_cell.angle_beta   90.00
_cell.angle_gamma   90.00
#
_symmetry.space_group_name_H-M   'P 1'
#
loop_
_entity.id
_entity.type
_entity.pdbx_description
1 polymer ?
#
loop_
_entity_poly.entity_id
_entity_poly.type
_entity_poly.pdbx_seq_one_letter_code
_entity_poly.pdbx_strand_id
1 'polypeptide(L)'
;MLSFSSRCKQPSMARLAFPSPYPPHPIFTRIRPSTAEEIEAGLGTQYEHSFYRNAYSMFTDPTSYQALFYFLVIKPGITLFLSLIFIVLAPVSLALILPFPAVLRLVRRLGIWQANVAVDGLYYTVR
;
A
#
# COMPACT_ATOMS: atom_id res chain seq x y z
N MET A 1 -50.86 -45.53 8.72
CA MET A 1 -50.20 -44.93 7.54
C MET A 1 -49.44 -43.72 8.04
N LEU A 2 -48.15 -43.89 8.34
CA LEU A 2 -47.33 -42.95 9.11
C LEU A 2 -46.83 -41.82 8.21
N SER A 3 -47.27 -40.59 8.49
CA SER A 3 -46.77 -39.36 7.89
C SER A 3 -45.40 -39.01 8.47
N PHE A 4 -44.35 -39.24 7.70
CA PHE A 4 -42.96 -38.98 8.10
C PHE A 4 -42.65 -37.48 7.91
N SER A 5 -43.06 -36.67 8.89
CA SER A 5 -42.67 -35.26 9.00
C SER A 5 -41.16 -35.18 9.27
N SER A 6 -40.41 -35.00 8.19
CA SER A 6 -38.95 -34.84 8.21
C SER A 6 -38.60 -33.47 8.78
N ARG A 7 -38.49 -33.42 10.11
CA ARG A 7 -38.05 -32.26 10.89
C ARG A 7 -36.58 -31.99 10.54
N CYS A 8 -36.32 -31.18 9.51
CA CYS A 8 -34.98 -30.68 9.21
C CYS A 8 -34.51 -29.85 10.41
N LYS A 9 -33.59 -30.44 11.17
CA LYS A 9 -32.99 -29.85 12.36
C LYS A 9 -32.06 -28.73 11.87
N GLN A 10 -32.48 -27.48 12.05
CA GLN A 10 -31.67 -26.30 11.77
C GLN A 10 -30.38 -26.38 12.59
N PRO A 11 -29.18 -26.48 11.99
CA PRO A 11 -27.94 -26.44 12.73
C PRO A 11 -27.77 -25.03 13.30
N SER A 12 -27.78 -24.94 14.63
CA SER A 12 -27.55 -23.72 15.38
C SER A 12 -26.10 -23.26 15.20
N MET A 13 -25.84 -22.38 14.23
CA MET A 13 -24.58 -21.63 14.18
C MET A 13 -24.85 -20.18 13.82
N ALA A 14 -24.32 -19.31 14.70
CA ALA A 14 -24.28 -17.84 14.64
C ALA A 14 -25.64 -17.12 14.75
N ARG A 15 -25.81 -16.36 15.86
CA ARG A 15 -26.87 -15.36 16.00
C ARG A 15 -26.58 -14.18 15.06
N LEU A 16 -27.02 -14.28 13.82
CA LEU A 16 -27.17 -13.13 12.94
C LEU A 16 -28.41 -12.34 13.38
N ALA A 17 -28.34 -11.01 13.36
CA ALA A 17 -29.41 -10.12 13.79
C ALA A 17 -30.66 -10.17 12.89
N PHE A 18 -30.57 -10.86 11.75
CA PHE A 18 -31.64 -11.01 10.77
C PHE A 18 -31.88 -12.49 10.48
N PRO A 19 -33.13 -12.92 10.29
CA PRO A 19 -33.43 -14.28 9.86
C PRO A 19 -32.76 -14.55 8.51
N SER A 20 -32.21 -15.75 8.32
CA SER A 20 -31.67 -16.12 7.01
C SER A 20 -32.79 -16.03 5.97
N PRO A 21 -32.61 -15.30 4.86
CA PRO A 21 -33.58 -15.28 3.78
C PRO A 21 -33.84 -16.72 3.30
N TYR A 22 -35.11 -17.07 3.11
CA TYR A 22 -35.53 -18.37 2.61
C TYR A 22 -35.94 -18.21 1.14
N PRO A 23 -35.35 -18.96 0.19
CA PRO A 23 -34.38 -20.04 0.39
C PRO A 23 -32.97 -19.54 0.79
N PRO A 24 -32.21 -20.34 1.55
CA PRO A 24 -30.86 -19.98 2.00
C PRO A 24 -29.97 -19.72 0.79
N HIS A 25 -29.42 -18.51 0.70
CA HIS A 25 -28.49 -18.17 -0.36
C HIS A 25 -27.16 -18.91 -0.14
N PRO A 26 -26.67 -19.68 -1.13
CA PRO A 26 -25.38 -20.34 -1.02
C PRO A 26 -24.24 -19.30 -0.96
N ILE A 27 -23.41 -19.40 0.09
CA ILE A 27 -22.45 -18.39 0.54
C ILE A 27 -21.29 -18.13 -0.44
N PHE A 28 -21.13 -18.94 -1.50
CA PHE A 28 -20.12 -18.73 -2.53
C PHE A 28 -20.67 -19.00 -3.93
N THR A 29 -21.85 -18.47 -4.24
CA THR A 29 -22.34 -18.49 -5.62
C THR A 29 -22.01 -17.21 -6.34
N ARG A 30 -21.47 -17.38 -7.55
CA ARG A 30 -21.31 -16.30 -8.51
C ARG A 30 -22.23 -16.60 -9.69
N ILE A 31 -22.89 -15.55 -10.15
CA ILE A 31 -23.61 -15.56 -11.42
C ILE A 31 -22.55 -15.53 -12.52
N ARG A 32 -22.45 -16.58 -13.33
CA ARG A 32 -21.56 -16.62 -14.50
C ARG A 32 -22.35 -16.49 -15.80
N PRO A 33 -21.80 -15.83 -16.83
CA PRO A 33 -22.34 -15.94 -18.17
C PRO A 33 -22.24 -17.41 -18.62
N SER A 34 -23.30 -17.91 -19.26
CA SER A 34 -23.36 -19.29 -19.75
C SER A 34 -22.26 -19.54 -20.77
N THR A 35 -21.69 -20.75 -20.73
CA THR A 35 -20.66 -21.18 -21.70
C THR A 35 -21.32 -21.50 -23.03
N ALA A 36 -20.60 -21.45 -24.16
CA ALA A 36 -21.17 -21.73 -25.49
C ALA A 36 -21.99 -23.03 -25.56
N GLU A 37 -21.50 -24.11 -24.94
CA GLU A 37 -22.19 -25.40 -24.85
C GLU A 37 -23.50 -25.34 -24.03
N GLU A 38 -23.55 -24.50 -22.99
CA GLU A 38 -24.72 -24.32 -22.13
C GLU A 38 -25.77 -23.42 -22.80
N ILE A 39 -25.32 -22.45 -23.61
CA ILE A 39 -26.18 -21.59 -24.43
C ILE A 39 -26.88 -22.42 -25.50
N GLU A 40 -26.16 -23.33 -26.16
CA GLU A 40 -26.73 -24.27 -27.13
C GLU A 40 -27.72 -25.25 -26.49
N ALA A 41 -27.52 -25.60 -25.20
CA ALA A 41 -28.46 -26.39 -24.41
C ALA A 41 -29.69 -25.59 -23.91
N GLY A 42 -29.82 -24.31 -24.24
CA GLY A 42 -30.92 -23.44 -23.80
C GLY A 42 -30.86 -23.08 -22.31
N LEU A 43 -29.72 -23.32 -21.65
CA LEU A 43 -29.53 -22.98 -20.26
C LEU A 43 -29.11 -21.49 -20.14
N GLY A 44 -29.91 -20.74 -19.38
CA GLY A 44 -29.66 -19.33 -19.12
C GLY A 44 -28.53 -19.10 -18.12
N THR A 45 -28.65 -18.03 -17.34
CA THR A 45 -27.69 -17.63 -16.32
C THR A 45 -27.37 -18.76 -15.34
N GLN A 46 -26.09 -19.17 -15.28
CA GLN A 46 -25.64 -20.28 -14.44
C GLN A 46 -25.09 -19.77 -13.10
N TYR A 47 -25.49 -20.44 -12.01
CA TYR A 47 -24.93 -20.19 -10.69
C TYR A 47 -23.76 -21.14 -10.45
N GLU A 48 -22.56 -20.59 -10.33
CA GLU A 48 -21.36 -21.37 -10.06
C GLU A 48 -21.25 -21.62 -8.55
N HIS A 49 -21.39 -22.88 -8.12
CA HIS A 49 -21.35 -23.29 -6.71
C HIS A 49 -19.95 -23.69 -6.24
N SER A 50 -18.97 -23.77 -7.13
CA SER A 50 -17.63 -24.23 -6.79
C SER A 50 -16.82 -23.13 -6.10
N PHE A 51 -16.46 -23.38 -4.84
CA PHE A 51 -15.71 -22.43 -4.00
C PHE A 51 -14.39 -22.00 -4.64
N TYR A 52 -13.58 -22.96 -5.11
CA TYR A 52 -12.26 -22.68 -5.67
C TYR A 52 -12.32 -21.79 -6.91
N ARG A 53 -13.30 -22.03 -7.80
CA ARG A 53 -13.44 -21.29 -9.05
C ARG A 53 -13.96 -19.88 -8.80
N ASN A 54 -14.88 -19.73 -7.84
CA ASN A 54 -15.37 -18.43 -7.41
C ASN A 54 -14.25 -17.61 -6.71
N ALA A 55 -13.51 -18.24 -5.79
CA ALA A 55 -12.37 -17.61 -5.12
C ALA A 55 -11.29 -17.17 -6.13
N TYR A 56 -10.94 -18.04 -7.08
CA TYR A 56 -10.00 -17.70 -8.14
C TYR A 56 -10.49 -16.50 -8.95
N SER A 57 -11.79 -16.46 -9.28
CA SER A 57 -12.39 -15.33 -10.00
C SER A 57 -12.29 -14.02 -9.21
N MET A 58 -12.52 -14.06 -7.89
CA MET A 58 -12.40 -12.89 -7.02
C MET A 58 -10.95 -12.38 -6.91
N PHE A 59 -9.96 -13.29 -6.89
CA PHE A 59 -8.55 -12.92 -6.82
C PHE A 59 -7.98 -12.44 -8.16
N THR A 60 -8.58 -12.86 -9.27
CA THR A 60 -8.16 -12.47 -10.62
C THR A 60 -8.91 -11.26 -11.17
N ASP A 61 -9.94 -10.78 -10.45
CA ASP A 61 -10.62 -9.54 -10.78
C ASP A 61 -9.63 -8.34 -10.70
N PRO A 62 -9.66 -7.41 -11.67
CA PRO A 62 -8.70 -6.30 -11.75
C PRO A 62 -8.63 -5.44 -10.48
N THR A 63 -9.78 -5.27 -9.82
CA THR A 63 -9.93 -4.46 -8.61
C THR A 63 -9.20 -5.08 -7.41
N SER A 64 -9.38 -6.40 -7.20
CA SER A 64 -8.71 -7.16 -6.15
C SER A 64 -7.20 -7.20 -6.37
N TYR A 65 -6.77 -7.41 -7.62
CA TYR A 65 -5.36 -7.45 -7.97
C TYR A 65 -4.67 -6.10 -7.74
N GLN A 66 -5.33 -4.99 -8.10
CA GLN A 66 -4.81 -3.65 -7.88
C GLN A 66 -4.59 -3.35 -6.39
N ALA A 67 -5.53 -3.75 -5.53
CA ALA A 67 -5.39 -3.57 -4.08
C ALA A 67 -4.21 -4.38 -3.52
N LEU A 68 -4.09 -5.66 -3.92
CA LEU A 68 -2.97 -6.50 -3.51
C LEU A 68 -1.63 -5.91 -3.94
N PHE A 69 -1.51 -5.51 -5.20
CA PHE A 69 -0.28 -4.91 -5.74
C PHE A 69 0.11 -3.62 -5.01
N TYR A 70 -0.86 -2.77 -4.71
CA TYR A 70 -0.61 -1.52 -3.97
C TYR A 70 0.00 -1.80 -2.58
N PHE A 71 -0.53 -2.77 -1.84
CA PHE A 71 -0.02 -3.11 -0.51
C PHE A 71 1.27 -3.93 -0.52
N LEU A 72 1.46 -4.81 -1.50
CA LEU A 72 2.62 -5.69 -1.59
C LEU A 72 3.84 -5.03 -2.20
N VAL A 73 3.63 -4.10 -3.13
CA VAL A 73 4.73 -3.57 -3.96
C VAL A 73 4.87 -2.07 -3.78
N ILE A 74 3.79 -1.32 -3.98
CA ILE A 74 3.87 0.15 -4.02
C ILE A 74 4.20 0.69 -2.64
N LYS A 75 3.42 0.35 -1.62
CA LYS A 75 3.59 0.86 -0.26
C LYS A 75 4.95 0.46 0.35
N PRO A 76 5.34 -0.83 0.39
CA PRO A 76 6.65 -1.22 0.89
C PRO A 76 7.80 -0.75 0.01
N GLY A 77 7.65 -0.75 -1.32
CA GLY A 77 8.67 -0.28 -2.25
C GLY A 77 9.03 1.19 -2.04
N ILE A 78 8.03 2.06 -1.88
CA ILE A 78 8.25 3.47 -1.53
C ILE A 78 8.97 3.58 -0.18
N THR A 79 8.55 2.82 0.83
CA THR A 79 9.20 2.89 2.15
C THR A 79 10.65 2.40 2.14
N LEU A 80 10.97 1.37 1.37
CA LEU A 80 12.33 0.84 1.22
C LEU A 80 13.22 1.80 0.44
N PHE A 81 12.69 2.42 -0.61
CA PHE A 81 13.41 3.43 -1.36
C PHE A 81 13.70 4.67 -0.53
N LEU A 82 12.70 5.19 0.19
CA LEU A 82 12.89 6.31 1.11
C LEU A 82 13.85 5.96 2.25
N SER A 83 13.75 4.77 2.83
CA SER A 83 14.65 4.37 3.92
C SER A 83 16.10 4.29 3.45
N LEU A 84 16.35 3.78 2.24
CA LEU A 84 17.68 3.76 1.63
C LEU A 84 18.22 5.19 1.42
N ILE A 85 17.39 6.09 0.88
CA ILE A 85 17.72 7.51 0.74
C ILE A 85 18.11 8.09 2.10
N PHE A 86 17.30 7.88 3.14
CA PHE A 86 17.60 8.37 4.49
C PHE A 86 18.89 7.79 5.05
N ILE A 87 19.17 6.50 4.84
CA ILE A 87 20.40 5.84 5.29
C ILE A 87 21.64 6.49 4.67
N VAL A 88 21.56 7.01 3.45
CA VAL A 88 22.68 7.67 2.77
C VAL A 88 22.74 9.17 3.10
N LEU A 89 21.61 9.87 2.99
CA LEU A 89 21.56 11.33 3.18
C LEU A 89 21.68 11.76 4.64
N ALA A 90 21.16 10.99 5.60
CA ALA A 90 21.27 11.33 7.02
C ALA A 90 22.72 11.39 7.52
N PRO A 91 23.60 10.39 7.30
CA PRO A 91 24.99 10.50 7.73
C PRO A 91 25.75 11.57 6.95
N VAL A 92 25.49 11.75 5.65
CA VAL A 92 26.12 12.81 4.85
C VAL A 92 25.76 14.19 5.40
N SER A 93 24.48 14.45 5.66
CA SER A 93 24.05 15.72 6.25
C SER A 93 24.66 15.96 7.64
N LEU A 94 24.70 14.95 8.51
CA LEU A 94 25.37 15.06 9.81
C LEU A 94 26.88 15.36 9.66
N ALA A 95 27.53 14.69 8.72
CA ALA A 95 28.95 14.90 8.42
C ALA A 95 29.24 16.29 7.85
N LEU A 96 28.28 16.93 7.18
CA LEU A 96 28.39 18.30 6.68
C LEU A 96 28.04 19.35 7.74
N ILE A 97 27.12 19.05 8.66
CA ILE A 97 26.71 19.97 9.73
C ILE A 97 27.83 20.14 10.78
N LEU A 98 28.56 19.08 11.14
CA LEU A 98 29.66 19.14 12.10
C LEU A 98 30.81 20.11 11.73
N PRO A 99 31.34 20.11 10.49
CA PRO A 99 32.38 21.04 10.07
C PRO A 99 31.85 22.46 9.77
N PHE A 100 30.55 22.62 9.50
CA PHE A 100 29.94 23.91 9.20
C PHE A 100 30.27 25.03 10.23
N PRO A 101 30.11 24.85 11.56
CA PRO A 101 30.49 25.87 12.54
C PRO A 101 32.00 26.15 12.58
N ALA A 102 32.86 25.19 12.19
CA ALA A 102 34.29 25.41 12.10
C ALA A 102 34.64 26.28 10.88
N VAL A 103 34.02 26.00 9.72
CA VAL A 103 34.20 26.81 8.50
C VAL A 103 33.75 28.26 8.74
N LEU A 104 32.61 28.48 9.40
CA LEU A 104 32.14 29.82 9.74
C LEU A 104 33.13 30.60 10.61
N ARG A 105 33.81 29.92 11.54
CA ARG A 105 34.88 30.55 12.35
C ARG A 105 36.10 30.92 11.51
N LEU A 106 36.47 30.07 10.56
CA LEU A 106 37.60 30.30 9.67
C LEU A 106 37.34 31.51 8.75
N VAL A 107 36.16 31.57 8.14
CA VAL A 107 35.73 32.72 7.33
C VAL A 107 35.78 34.03 8.12
N ARG A 108 35.31 34.02 9.39
CA ARG A 108 35.37 35.21 10.25
C ARG A 108 36.81 35.66 10.50
N ARG A 109 37.75 34.74 10.71
CA ARG A 109 39.18 35.08 10.89
C ARG A 109 39.78 35.67 9.61
N LEU A 110 39.44 35.10 8.45
CA LEU A 110 39.88 35.64 7.16
C LEU A 110 39.32 37.06 6.92
N GLY A 111 38.06 37.31 7.26
CA GLY A 111 37.48 38.66 7.14
C GLY A 111 38.18 39.71 8.01
N ILE A 112 38.55 39.35 9.25
CA ILE A 112 39.33 40.24 10.13
C ILE A 112 40.72 40.49 9.53
N TRP A 113 41.36 39.46 8.99
CA TRP A 113 42.65 39.61 8.33
C TRP A 113 42.57 40.54 7.10
N GLN A 114 41.55 40.35 6.26
CA GLN A 114 41.28 41.23 5.12
C GLN A 114 41.06 42.69 5.56
N ALA A 115 40.33 42.91 6.65
CA ALA A 115 40.11 44.25 7.18
C ALA A 115 41.41 44.91 7.66
N ASN A 116 42.26 44.18 8.37
CA ASN A 116 43.56 44.71 8.82
C ASN A 116 44.48 45.04 7.64
N VAL A 117 44.58 44.15 6.65
CA VAL A 117 45.37 44.38 5.44
C VAL A 117 44.86 45.60 4.65
N ALA A 118 43.54 45.79 4.59
CA ALA A 118 42.95 46.96 3.93
C ALA A 118 43.29 48.27 4.66
N VAL A 119 43.31 48.27 6.00
CA VAL A 119 43.73 49.42 6.81
C VAL A 119 45.21 49.73 6.58
N ASP A 120 46.07 48.72 6.61
CA ASP A 120 47.50 48.90 6.33
C ASP A 120 47.71 49.48 4.93
N GLY A 121 46.99 48.96 3.92
CA GLY A 121 47.00 49.51 2.56
C GLY A 121 46.57 50.97 2.49
N LEU A 122 45.57 51.39 3.26
CA LEU A 122 45.13 52.78 3.32
C LEU A 122 46.21 53.68 3.95
N TYR A 123 46.85 53.23 5.03
CA TYR A 123 47.92 54.01 5.68
C TYR A 123 49.16 54.18 4.80
N TYR A 124 49.56 53.16 4.04
CA TYR A 124 50.72 53.26 3.14
C TYR A 124 50.45 54.07 1.87
N THR A 125 49.18 54.20 1.45
CA THR A 125 48.81 54.99 0.27
C THR A 125 48.55 56.46 0.57
N VAL A 126 48.24 56.81 1.83
CA VAL A 126 47.98 58.19 2.28
C VAL A 126 49.27 58.92 2.70
N ARG A 127 50.41 58.24 2.77
CA ARG A 127 51.73 58.84 3.05
C ARG A 127 52.55 59.05 1.78
#